data_AF-A0A645FR70-F1
#
_entry.id   AF-A0A645FR70-F1
#
_cell.length_a   1.000
_cell.length_b   1.000
_cell.length_c   1.000
_cell.angle_alpha   90.00
_cell.angle_beta   90.00
_cell.angle_gamma   90.00
#
_symmetry.space_group_name_H-M   'P 1'
#
loop_
_entity.id
_entity.type
_entity.pdbx_description
1 polymer ?
#
loop_
_entity_poly.entity_id
_entity_poly.type
_entity_poly.pdbx_seq_one_letter_code
_entity_poly.pdbx_strand_id
1 'polypeptide(L)'
;MVTGGTGPKVRPVVACKGTVCTYGLIDTQGLAREIHERFYEGYRDVTLPHKFKIAVGGCPNNCVKPDLNDLGIVGQKIPNYNDELCKGCSKCSVEDRCPMDAATVTDGKLVIDEDKCNNCGLCVDNCRFDAIPDGEVRYKVYVGGRWGKSIRRGTELKTLFTRDEIMDVVEKAILLYKKEGQNSERFGSTVERLGAEAVERALTTNDLLDEKDSILGIATVSGATC
;
A
#
# COMPACT_ATOMS: atom_id res chain seq x y z
N MET A 1 24.14 10.37 -12.26
CA MET A 1 23.68 8.96 -12.33
C MET A 1 23.90 8.34 -10.97
N VAL A 2 22.83 7.95 -10.27
CA VAL A 2 22.95 7.22 -9.00
C VAL A 2 23.07 5.74 -9.33
N THR A 3 24.14 5.08 -8.86
CA THR A 3 24.29 3.63 -8.98
C THR A 3 23.29 2.93 -8.07
N GLY A 4 22.63 1.87 -8.57
CA GLY A 4 21.55 1.16 -7.87
C GLY A 4 21.90 0.65 -6.46
N GLY A 5 20.88 0.31 -5.67
CA GLY A 5 21.04 -0.10 -4.27
C GLY A 5 21.34 -1.59 -4.07
N THR A 6 22.56 -1.92 -3.66
CA THR A 6 22.91 -3.23 -3.06
C THR A 6 23.03 -3.10 -1.54
N GLY A 7 23.04 -4.24 -0.84
CA GLY A 7 23.21 -4.25 0.61
C GLY A 7 21.94 -3.95 1.44
N PRO A 8 22.12 -3.71 2.75
CA PRO A 8 21.06 -3.65 3.74
C PRO A 8 20.55 -2.21 3.93
N LYS A 9 19.89 -1.71 2.89
CA LYS A 9 19.33 -0.36 2.80
C LYS A 9 18.02 -0.37 2.01
N VAL A 10 17.36 0.79 1.94
CA VAL A 10 16.22 1.00 1.05
C VAL A 10 16.66 0.76 -0.40
N ARG A 11 15.83 0.07 -1.18
CA ARG A 11 16.09 -0.26 -2.59
C ARG A 11 15.36 0.71 -3.52
N PRO A 12 15.78 0.82 -4.79
CA PRO A 12 15.04 1.59 -5.78
C PRO A 12 13.56 1.20 -5.79
N VAL A 13 12.70 2.21 -5.73
CA VAL A 13 11.24 2.05 -5.68
C VAL A 13 10.73 1.55 -7.02
N VAL A 14 9.80 0.59 -6.99
CA VAL A 14 9.14 0.06 -8.19
C VAL A 14 7.73 0.60 -8.26
N ALA A 15 7.30 1.04 -9.45
CA ALA A 15 5.94 1.51 -9.69
C ALA A 15 5.33 0.93 -10.96
N CYS A 16 4.02 0.72 -10.98
CA CYS A 16 3.30 0.41 -12.22
C CYS A 16 3.05 1.70 -13.04
N LYS A 17 2.43 1.57 -14.22
CA LYS A 17 2.17 2.69 -15.13
C LYS A 17 1.26 3.80 -14.57
N GLY A 18 0.46 3.52 -13.54
CA GLY A 18 -0.38 4.53 -12.87
C GLY A 18 -1.30 5.25 -13.84
N THR A 19 -1.09 6.56 -13.99
CA THR A 19 -1.90 7.51 -14.77
C THR A 19 -2.14 7.15 -16.23
N VAL A 20 -1.24 6.37 -16.86
CA VAL A 20 -1.39 5.94 -18.26
C VAL A 20 -2.33 4.73 -18.39
N CYS A 21 -2.59 4.02 -17.29
CA CYS A 21 -3.46 2.85 -17.26
C CYS A 21 -4.92 3.25 -17.08
N THR A 22 -5.84 2.63 -17.83
CA THR A 22 -7.30 2.83 -17.66
C THR A 22 -7.83 2.40 -16.29
N TYR A 23 -7.07 1.57 -15.57
CA TYR A 23 -7.39 1.13 -14.20
C TYR A 23 -6.60 1.90 -13.14
N GLY A 24 -5.74 2.85 -13.51
CA GLY A 24 -4.91 3.60 -12.55
C GLY A 24 -5.75 4.53 -11.70
N LEU A 25 -5.71 4.36 -10.37
CA LEU A 25 -6.46 5.21 -9.43
C LEU A 25 -5.61 6.35 -8.84
N ILE A 26 -4.28 6.25 -8.94
CA ILE A 26 -3.32 7.20 -8.38
C ILE A 26 -2.13 7.43 -9.32
N ASP A 27 -1.44 8.57 -9.15
CA ASP A 27 -0.14 8.81 -9.79
C ASP A 27 0.98 8.02 -9.09
N THR A 28 1.17 6.78 -9.54
CA THR A 28 2.20 5.89 -9.01
C THR A 28 3.61 6.35 -9.34
N GLN A 29 3.82 6.99 -10.49
CA GLN A 29 5.16 7.42 -10.93
C GLN A 29 5.61 8.65 -10.15
N GLY A 30 4.71 9.62 -9.94
CA GLY A 30 4.96 10.77 -9.07
C GLY A 30 5.26 10.35 -7.64
N LEU A 31 4.38 9.54 -7.04
CA LEU A 31 4.58 9.04 -5.68
C LEU A 31 5.88 8.23 -5.53
N ALA A 32 6.19 7.35 -6.48
CA ALA A 32 7.42 6.56 -6.41
C ALA A 32 8.68 7.41 -6.54
N ARG A 33 8.65 8.48 -7.34
CA ARG A 33 9.75 9.44 -7.44
C ARG A 33 9.96 10.17 -6.12
N GLU A 34 8.91 10.65 -5.47
CA GLU A 34 9.01 11.31 -4.17
C GLU A 34 9.58 10.37 -3.09
N ILE A 35 9.10 9.12 -3.04
CA ILE A 35 9.64 8.09 -2.14
C ILE A 35 11.11 7.80 -2.46
N HIS A 36 11.47 7.74 -3.74
CA HIS A 36 12.84 7.48 -4.19
C HIS A 36 13.80 8.60 -3.75
N GLU A 37 13.44 9.84 -4.01
CA GLU A 37 14.23 11.02 -3.63
C GLU A 37 14.39 11.09 -2.10
N ARG A 38 13.30 10.97 -1.34
CA ARG A 38 13.34 11.10 0.13
C ARG A 38 14.03 9.94 0.83
N PHE A 39 13.74 8.69 0.45
CA PHE A 39 14.14 7.51 1.23
C PHE A 39 15.17 6.61 0.57
N TYR A 40 15.28 6.59 -0.76
CA TYR A 40 16.37 5.85 -1.39
C TYR A 40 17.63 6.72 -1.51
N GLU A 41 17.47 7.98 -1.92
CA GLU A 41 18.60 8.92 -2.01
C GLU A 41 18.87 9.61 -0.67
N GLY A 42 17.84 10.18 -0.03
CA GLY A 42 18.01 10.88 1.24
C GLY A 42 18.47 9.99 2.40
N TYR A 43 18.11 8.70 2.42
CA TYR A 43 18.52 7.76 3.47
C TYR A 43 19.62 6.80 2.99
N ARG A 44 20.44 7.23 2.02
CA ARG A 44 21.47 6.37 1.40
C ARG A 44 22.47 5.78 2.39
N ASP A 45 22.79 6.55 3.43
CA ASP A 45 23.75 6.19 4.48
C ASP A 45 23.08 5.54 5.70
N VAL A 46 21.75 5.37 5.67
CA VAL A 46 21.02 4.65 6.71
C VAL A 46 21.14 3.15 6.47
N THR A 47 21.89 2.50 7.36
CA THR A 47 21.96 1.04 7.43
C THR A 47 20.72 0.49 8.13
N LEU A 48 20.04 -0.45 7.46
CA LEU A 48 18.90 -1.21 7.96
C LEU A 48 19.36 -2.64 8.34
N PRO A 49 18.56 -3.41 9.07
CA PRO A 49 18.93 -4.79 9.44
C PRO A 49 19.17 -5.68 8.21
N HIS A 50 18.38 -5.48 7.16
CA HIS A 50 18.56 -6.09 5.84
C HIS A 50 17.88 -5.20 4.77
N LYS A 51 18.01 -5.55 3.48
CA LYS A 51 17.35 -4.84 2.36
C LYS A 51 15.86 -4.59 2.59
N PHE A 52 15.39 -3.40 2.21
CA PHE A 52 14.00 -2.96 2.30
C PHE A 52 13.50 -2.50 0.93
N LYS A 53 12.48 -3.16 0.39
CA LYS A 53 11.91 -2.88 -0.93
C LYS A 53 10.54 -2.24 -0.81
N ILE A 54 10.31 -1.21 -1.62
CA ILE A 54 9.05 -0.49 -1.68
C ILE A 54 8.46 -0.62 -3.09
N ALA A 55 7.16 -0.90 -3.17
CA ALA A 55 6.44 -0.97 -4.44
C ALA A 55 5.12 -0.21 -4.39
N VAL A 56 4.85 0.57 -5.44
CA VAL A 56 3.66 1.43 -5.58
C VAL A 56 2.79 0.91 -6.74
N GLY A 57 1.61 0.41 -6.40
CA GLY A 57 0.59 -0.07 -7.33
C GLY A 57 -0.56 0.92 -7.46
N GLY A 58 -1.04 1.12 -8.69
CA GLY A 58 -2.09 2.09 -8.97
C GLY A 58 -3.50 1.62 -8.63
N CYS A 59 -3.71 0.31 -8.48
CA CYS A 59 -5.02 -0.30 -8.21
C CYS A 59 -4.87 -1.77 -7.75
N PRO A 60 -5.98 -2.41 -7.32
CA PRO A 60 -5.99 -3.81 -6.86
C PRO A 60 -5.53 -4.87 -7.86
N ASN A 61 -5.39 -4.55 -9.16
CA ASN A 61 -4.82 -5.46 -10.16
C ASN A 61 -3.36 -5.88 -9.84
N ASN A 62 -2.69 -5.14 -8.96
CA ASN A 62 -1.45 -5.58 -8.31
C ASN A 62 -0.33 -5.95 -9.31
N CYS A 63 -0.15 -5.16 -10.38
CA CYS A 63 0.75 -5.51 -11.50
C CYS A 63 2.23 -5.58 -11.12
N VAL A 64 2.70 -4.77 -10.16
CA VAL A 64 4.09 -4.80 -9.66
C VAL A 64 4.24 -5.55 -8.34
N LYS A 65 3.19 -6.28 -7.93
CA LYS A 65 3.12 -7.05 -6.69
C LYS A 65 3.55 -6.28 -5.42
N PRO A 66 2.97 -5.11 -5.11
CA PRO A 66 3.15 -4.42 -3.82
C PRO A 66 3.12 -5.34 -2.59
N ASP A 67 2.18 -6.28 -2.53
CA ASP A 67 2.05 -7.23 -1.42
C ASP A 67 3.19 -8.26 -1.31
N LEU A 68 4.13 -8.32 -2.27
CA LEU A 68 5.33 -9.17 -2.21
C LEU A 68 6.62 -8.37 -1.94
N ASN A 69 6.50 -7.07 -1.68
CA ASN A 69 7.60 -6.19 -1.27
C ASN A 69 7.52 -5.90 0.23
N ASP A 70 8.64 -5.47 0.83
CA ASP A 70 8.70 -5.20 2.26
C ASP A 70 7.65 -4.13 2.65
N LEU A 71 7.44 -3.12 1.81
CA LEU A 71 6.34 -2.18 1.91
C LEU A 71 5.62 -2.05 0.56
N GLY A 72 4.32 -2.34 0.54
CA GLY A 72 3.46 -2.20 -0.62
C GLY A 72 2.45 -1.06 -0.42
N ILE A 73 2.29 -0.21 -1.42
CA ILE A 73 1.26 0.85 -1.45
C ILE A 73 0.38 0.58 -2.66
N VAL A 74 -0.95 0.56 -2.46
CA VAL A 74 -1.92 0.27 -3.52
C VAL A 74 -3.02 1.34 -3.50
N GLY A 75 -3.26 1.98 -4.64
CA GLY A 75 -4.40 2.89 -4.81
C GLY A 75 -5.74 2.16 -4.61
N GLN A 76 -6.68 2.85 -3.97
CA GLN A 76 -8.04 2.40 -3.70
C GLN A 76 -9.00 3.52 -4.12
N LYS A 77 -10.19 3.16 -4.61
CA LYS A 77 -11.27 4.10 -4.89
C LYS A 77 -12.54 3.56 -4.25
N ILE A 78 -12.87 4.11 -3.08
CA ILE A 78 -14.07 3.74 -2.31
C ILE A 78 -15.26 4.38 -3.04
N PRO A 79 -16.22 3.59 -3.54
CA PRO A 79 -17.34 4.14 -4.29
C PRO A 79 -18.33 4.88 -3.39
N ASN A 80 -18.75 6.08 -3.78
CA ASN A 80 -19.78 6.82 -3.09
C ASN A 80 -21.15 6.46 -3.69
N TYR A 81 -21.76 5.38 -3.20
CA TYR A 81 -23.08 4.96 -3.66
C TYR A 81 -24.20 5.79 -3.02
N ASN A 82 -25.06 6.36 -3.86
CA ASN A 82 -26.28 7.05 -3.46
C ASN A 82 -27.52 6.21 -3.82
N ASP A 83 -28.14 5.67 -2.78
CA ASP A 83 -29.39 4.90 -2.83
C ASP A 83 -30.57 5.64 -3.51
N GLU A 84 -30.67 6.96 -3.33
CA GLU A 84 -31.80 7.75 -3.81
C GLU A 84 -31.80 7.90 -5.34
N LEU A 85 -30.61 7.86 -5.93
CA LEU A 85 -30.40 7.93 -7.37
C LEU A 85 -30.59 6.57 -8.04
N CYS A 86 -30.52 5.48 -7.27
CA CYS A 86 -30.72 4.12 -7.77
C CYS A 86 -32.15 3.90 -8.26
N LYS A 87 -32.31 3.57 -9.55
CA LYS A 87 -33.61 3.32 -10.19
C LYS A 87 -34.01 1.84 -10.28
N GLY A 88 -33.21 0.95 -9.71
CA GLY A 88 -33.57 -0.47 -9.64
C GLY A 88 -33.72 -1.16 -10.98
N CYS A 89 -32.70 -1.02 -11.82
CA CYS A 89 -32.73 -1.55 -13.18
C CYS A 89 -32.70 -3.08 -13.18
N SER A 90 -33.50 -3.69 -14.04
CA SER A 90 -33.51 -5.15 -14.20
C SER A 90 -32.22 -5.72 -14.81
N LYS A 91 -31.36 -4.89 -15.40
CA LYS A 91 -30.02 -5.24 -15.90
C LYS A 91 -29.04 -4.19 -15.40
N CYS A 92 -28.42 -4.45 -14.25
CA CYS A 92 -27.57 -3.49 -13.56
C CYS A 92 -26.12 -3.58 -14.08
N SER A 93 -25.66 -2.52 -14.76
CA SER A 93 -24.29 -2.45 -15.28
C SER A 93 -23.21 -2.49 -14.20
N VAL A 94 -23.55 -2.12 -12.96
CA VAL A 94 -22.60 -2.11 -11.83
C VAL A 94 -22.40 -3.53 -11.28
N GLU A 95 -23.49 -4.28 -11.11
CA GLU A 95 -23.46 -5.69 -10.71
C GLU A 95 -22.71 -6.53 -11.76
N ASP A 96 -23.08 -6.41 -13.04
CA ASP A 96 -22.45 -7.14 -14.16
C ASP A 96 -20.94 -6.90 -14.29
N ARG A 97 -20.44 -5.76 -13.82
CA ARG A 97 -19.03 -5.35 -13.95
C ARG A 97 -18.21 -5.60 -12.69
N CYS A 98 -18.82 -5.95 -11.55
CA CYS A 98 -18.10 -6.10 -10.30
C CYS A 98 -17.25 -7.39 -10.32
N PRO A 99 -15.91 -7.31 -10.33
CA PRO A 99 -15.07 -8.51 -10.39
C PRO A 99 -14.99 -9.27 -9.04
N MET A 100 -15.53 -8.68 -7.97
CA MET A 100 -15.50 -9.24 -6.62
C MET A 100 -16.84 -9.80 -6.18
N ASP A 101 -17.86 -9.76 -7.05
CA ASP A 101 -19.26 -10.09 -6.71
C ASP A 101 -19.74 -9.36 -5.44
N ALA A 102 -19.22 -8.15 -5.21
CA ALA A 102 -19.51 -7.32 -4.05
C ALA A 102 -20.74 -6.42 -4.28
N ALA A 103 -21.05 -6.09 -5.54
CA ALA A 103 -22.20 -5.26 -5.89
C ALA A 103 -23.31 -6.15 -6.45
N THR A 104 -24.44 -6.24 -5.76
CA THR A 104 -25.57 -7.11 -6.14
C THR A 104 -26.88 -6.35 -6.08
N VAL A 105 -27.84 -6.71 -6.93
CA VAL A 105 -29.19 -6.12 -6.88
C VAL A 105 -30.08 -6.97 -5.97
N THR A 106 -30.48 -6.41 -4.84
CA THR A 106 -31.41 -7.04 -3.87
C THR A 106 -32.63 -6.14 -3.71
N ASP A 107 -33.83 -6.73 -3.73
CA ASP A 107 -35.11 -6.00 -3.64
C ASP A 107 -35.23 -4.84 -4.65
N GLY A 108 -34.66 -5.04 -5.84
CA GLY A 108 -34.66 -4.05 -6.90
C GLY A 108 -33.77 -2.85 -6.62
N LYS A 109 -32.79 -2.92 -5.69
CA LYS A 109 -31.79 -1.88 -5.50
C LYS A 109 -30.39 -2.46 -5.43
N LEU A 110 -29.40 -1.67 -5.84
CA LEU A 110 -28.00 -2.05 -5.70
C LEU A 110 -27.61 -2.02 -4.21
N VAL A 111 -26.92 -3.07 -3.79
CA VAL A 111 -26.27 -3.18 -2.48
C VAL A 111 -24.80 -3.48 -2.74
N ILE A 112 -23.90 -2.77 -2.07
CA ILE A 112 -22.46 -3.02 -2.13
C ILE A 112 -22.01 -3.60 -0.79
N ASP A 113 -21.56 -4.84 -0.80
CA ASP A 113 -20.97 -5.55 0.32
C ASP A 113 -19.55 -5.03 0.55
N GLU A 114 -19.38 -4.24 1.61
CA GLU A 114 -18.10 -3.60 1.95
C GLU A 114 -17.01 -4.61 2.33
N ASP A 115 -17.38 -5.77 2.89
CA ASP A 115 -16.42 -6.81 3.28
C ASP A 115 -15.85 -7.56 2.07
N LYS A 116 -16.62 -7.66 0.98
CA LYS A 116 -16.16 -8.24 -0.30
C LYS A 116 -15.51 -7.22 -1.23
N CYS A 117 -15.90 -5.95 -1.12
CA CYS A 117 -15.40 -4.89 -1.98
C CYS A 117 -13.89 -4.68 -1.74
N ASN A 118 -13.10 -4.73 -2.81
CA ASN A 118 -11.66 -4.43 -2.76
C ASN A 118 -11.31 -3.00 -3.21
N ASN A 119 -12.31 -2.12 -3.32
CA ASN A 119 -12.18 -0.73 -3.76
C ASN A 119 -11.45 -0.56 -5.10
N CYS A 120 -11.70 -1.45 -6.07
CA CYS A 120 -11.12 -1.35 -7.40
C CYS A 120 -11.62 -0.14 -8.22
N GLY A 121 -12.71 0.50 -7.79
CA GLY A 121 -13.26 1.68 -8.42
C GLY A 121 -14.03 1.44 -9.73
N LEU A 122 -14.13 0.18 -10.19
CA LEU A 122 -14.81 -0.14 -11.45
C LEU A 122 -16.31 0.16 -11.44
N CYS A 123 -16.95 0.28 -10.29
CA CYS A 123 -18.37 0.64 -10.20
C CYS A 123 -18.63 2.15 -10.39
N VAL A 124 -17.63 3.00 -10.11
CA VAL A 124 -17.74 4.46 -10.22
C VAL A 124 -17.92 4.86 -11.68
N ASP A 125 -18.79 5.84 -11.95
CA ASP A 125 -19.14 6.35 -13.29
C ASP A 125 -19.79 5.31 -14.23
N ASN A 126 -20.07 4.09 -13.75
CA ASN A 126 -20.65 3.02 -14.56
C ASN A 126 -22.16 2.85 -14.40
N CYS A 127 -22.78 3.50 -13.41
CA CYS A 127 -24.22 3.52 -13.28
C CYS A 127 -24.83 4.48 -14.30
N ARG A 128 -25.80 4.02 -15.11
CA ARG A 128 -26.49 4.87 -16.11
C ARG A 128 -27.37 5.98 -15.51
N PHE A 129 -27.60 5.91 -14.21
CA PHE A 129 -28.44 6.85 -13.45
C PHE A 129 -27.60 7.62 -12.43
N ASP A 130 -26.27 7.58 -12.56
CA ASP A 130 -25.32 8.31 -11.71
C ASP A 130 -25.47 8.01 -10.22
N ALA A 131 -25.87 6.78 -9.88
CA ALA A 131 -25.96 6.35 -8.48
C ALA A 131 -24.59 6.17 -7.80
N ILE A 132 -23.50 6.18 -8.56
CA ILE A 132 -22.12 6.17 -8.05
C ILE A 132 -21.31 7.21 -8.86
N PRO A 133 -21.55 8.51 -8.64
CA PRO A 133 -21.03 9.58 -9.49
C PRO A 133 -19.54 9.87 -9.23
N ASP A 134 -19.02 9.45 -8.07
CA ASP A 134 -17.61 9.61 -7.72
C ASP A 134 -17.18 8.52 -6.71
N GLY A 135 -15.95 8.65 -6.25
CA GLY A 135 -15.42 7.80 -5.20
C GLY A 135 -14.19 8.41 -4.55
N GLU A 136 -13.99 8.10 -3.28
CA GLU A 136 -12.88 8.62 -2.50
C GLU A 136 -11.59 7.83 -2.79
N VAL A 137 -10.54 8.55 -3.18
CA VAL A 137 -9.22 7.95 -3.41
C VAL A 137 -8.47 7.82 -2.08
N ARG A 138 -8.02 6.60 -1.81
CA ARG A 138 -7.24 6.23 -0.62
C ARG A 138 -6.08 5.31 -1.00
N TYR A 139 -5.21 5.03 -0.04
CA TYR A 139 -4.02 4.23 -0.21
C TYR A 139 -4.05 3.07 0.79
N LYS A 140 -4.11 1.84 0.27
CA LYS A 140 -3.94 0.63 1.07
C LYS A 140 -2.46 0.30 1.21
N VAL A 141 -2.05 -0.04 2.42
CA VAL A 141 -0.66 -0.41 2.72
C VAL A 141 -0.57 -1.89 3.08
N TYR A 142 0.44 -2.55 2.52
CA TYR A 142 0.83 -3.92 2.83
C TYR A 142 2.21 -3.92 3.46
N VAL A 143 2.40 -4.68 4.53
CA VAL A 143 3.67 -4.75 5.27
C VAL A 143 4.27 -6.15 5.27
N GLY A 144 5.58 -6.22 5.08
CA GLY A 144 6.37 -7.42 5.26
C GLY A 144 6.29 -8.43 4.13
N GLY A 145 5.90 -8.04 2.92
CA GLY A 145 5.94 -8.93 1.76
C GLY A 145 7.37 -9.37 1.42
N ARG A 146 7.53 -10.60 0.95
CA ARG A 146 8.83 -11.16 0.57
C ARG A 146 8.71 -12.07 -0.64
N TRP A 147 9.43 -11.73 -1.70
CA TRP A 147 9.72 -12.61 -2.81
C TRP A 147 11.20 -13.06 -2.82
N GLY A 148 11.46 -14.33 -3.16
CA GLY A 148 12.80 -14.93 -3.22
C GLY A 148 12.85 -16.34 -2.64
N LYS A 149 13.95 -16.69 -1.95
CA LYS A 149 14.19 -18.02 -1.35
C LYS A 149 13.05 -18.52 -0.45
N SER A 150 12.40 -17.60 0.25
CA SER A 150 11.21 -17.87 1.06
C SER A 150 10.18 -16.81 0.75
N ILE A 151 8.97 -17.26 0.45
CA ILE A 151 7.87 -16.40 0.02
C ILE A 151 7.04 -16.05 1.25
N ARG A 152 6.66 -14.77 1.36
CA ARG A 152 5.70 -14.27 2.34
C ARG A 152 4.79 -13.27 1.64
N ARG A 153 3.48 -13.46 1.73
CA ARG A 153 2.52 -12.43 1.33
C ARG A 153 2.45 -11.37 2.43
N GLY A 154 2.57 -10.11 2.03
CA GLY A 154 2.47 -8.96 2.92
C GLY A 154 1.13 -8.95 3.63
N THR A 155 1.15 -8.51 4.88
CA THR A 155 -0.07 -8.35 5.67
C THR A 155 -0.72 -7.03 5.30
N GLU A 156 -2.01 -7.09 5.00
CA GLU A 156 -2.82 -5.91 4.72
C GLU A 156 -3.11 -5.15 6.01
N LEU A 157 -2.91 -3.83 6.01
CA LEU A 157 -3.36 -2.97 7.09
C LEU A 157 -4.86 -2.65 6.93
N LYS A 158 -5.60 -2.57 8.03
CA LYS A 158 -7.03 -2.24 7.98
C LYS A 158 -7.22 -0.79 7.52
N THR A 159 -6.40 0.10 8.05
CA THR A 159 -6.40 1.54 7.79
C THR A 159 -6.15 1.85 6.31
N LEU A 160 -6.96 2.76 5.77
CA LEU A 160 -6.78 3.37 4.47
C LEU A 160 -6.24 4.78 4.66
N PHE A 161 -5.11 5.07 4.03
CA PHE A 161 -4.41 6.33 4.21
C PHE A 161 -4.79 7.34 3.12
N THR A 162 -4.64 8.61 3.44
CA THR A 162 -4.71 9.73 2.51
C THR A 162 -3.38 9.90 1.78
N ARG A 163 -3.35 10.76 0.75
CA ARG A 163 -2.11 11.07 0.03
C ARG A 163 -1.06 11.70 0.95
N ASP A 164 -1.48 12.57 1.86
CA ASP A 164 -0.58 13.36 2.70
C ASP A 164 0.11 12.49 3.77
N GLU A 165 -0.57 11.45 4.25
CA GLU A 165 -0.04 10.52 5.26
C GLU A 165 0.99 9.52 4.69
N ILE A 166 0.95 9.21 3.39
CA ILE A 166 1.72 8.10 2.83
C ILE A 166 3.23 8.27 2.98
N MET A 167 3.74 9.50 2.86
CA MET A 167 5.17 9.74 3.05
C MET A 167 5.61 9.45 4.48
N ASP A 168 4.76 9.82 5.45
CA ASP A 168 5.02 9.55 6.86
C ASP A 168 4.89 8.07 7.17
N VAL A 169 3.93 7.35 6.58
CA VAL A 169 3.81 5.89 6.72
C VAL A 169 5.05 5.17 6.21
N VAL A 170 5.60 5.60 5.07
CA VAL A 170 6.85 5.03 4.53
C VAL A 170 8.01 5.26 5.48
N GLU A 171 8.13 6.49 6.01
CA GLU A 171 9.19 6.83 6.94
C GLU A 171 9.08 6.04 8.25
N LYS A 172 7.88 6.00 8.83
CA LYS A 172 7.56 5.20 10.02
C LYS A 172 7.89 3.72 9.79
N ALA A 173 7.59 3.14 8.63
CA ALA A 173 7.94 1.74 8.35
C ALA A 173 9.46 1.50 8.33
N ILE A 174 10.24 2.45 7.77
CA ILE A 174 11.70 2.38 7.78
C ILE A 174 12.25 2.52 9.20
N LEU A 175 11.74 3.48 9.97
CA LEU A 175 12.14 3.73 11.35
C LEU A 175 11.79 2.56 12.27
N LEU A 176 10.58 2.01 12.16
CA LEU A 176 10.15 0.81 12.87
C LEU A 176 11.12 -0.34 12.60
N TYR A 177 11.45 -0.57 11.33
CA TYR A 177 12.36 -1.64 10.96
C TYR A 177 13.77 -1.42 11.51
N LYS A 178 14.25 -0.18 11.51
CA LYS A 178 15.56 0.16 12.08
C LYS A 178 15.60 0.00 13.61
N LYS A 179 14.51 0.36 14.30
CA LYS A 179 14.38 0.27 15.77
C LYS A 179 14.23 -1.18 16.25
N GLU A 180 13.35 -1.94 15.60
CA GLU A 180 12.91 -3.24 16.11
C GLU A 180 13.54 -4.43 15.38
N GLY A 181 14.10 -4.23 14.18
CA GLY A 181 14.60 -5.33 13.37
C GLY A 181 15.92 -5.91 13.91
N GLN A 182 15.98 -7.25 13.96
CA GLN A 182 17.16 -7.97 14.43
C GLN A 182 18.21 -8.13 13.31
N ASN A 183 19.47 -8.40 13.66
CA ASN A 183 20.55 -8.53 12.67
C ASN A 183 20.18 -9.53 11.55
N SER A 184 20.26 -9.08 10.29
CA SER A 184 19.89 -9.84 9.09
C SER A 184 18.44 -10.31 8.98
N GLU A 185 17.57 -9.90 9.91
CA GLU A 185 16.14 -10.12 9.85
C GLU A 185 15.57 -9.34 8.65
N ARG A 186 14.61 -9.93 7.92
CA ARG A 186 13.85 -9.21 6.90
C ARG A 186 12.66 -8.52 7.56
N PHE A 187 12.23 -7.38 7.04
CA PHE A 187 11.06 -6.68 7.56
C PHE A 187 9.81 -7.56 7.69
N GLY A 188 9.59 -8.50 6.77
CA GLY A 188 8.51 -9.49 6.90
C GLY A 188 8.56 -10.33 8.18
N SER A 189 9.75 -10.74 8.61
CA SER A 189 9.94 -11.48 9.86
C SER A 189 9.82 -10.57 11.09
N THR A 190 10.26 -9.31 10.98
CA THR A 190 10.00 -8.29 12.00
C THR A 190 8.50 -8.09 12.20
N VAL A 191 7.72 -7.99 11.12
CA VAL A 191 6.25 -7.86 11.16
C VAL A 191 5.59 -9.10 11.76
N GLU A 192 6.05 -10.31 11.43
CA GLU A 192 5.54 -11.55 12.03
C GLU A 192 5.77 -11.59 13.54
N ARG A 193 6.96 -11.19 13.98
CA ARG A 193 7.35 -11.20 15.40
C ARG A 193 6.61 -10.14 16.21
N LEU A 194 6.44 -8.94 15.67
CA LEU A 194 5.72 -7.85 16.35
C LEU A 194 4.20 -8.02 16.30
N GLY A 195 3.69 -8.68 15.27
CA GLY A 195 2.26 -8.81 15.00
C GLY A 195 1.71 -7.61 14.20
N ALA A 196 0.75 -7.89 13.32
CA ALA A 196 0.23 -6.91 12.37
C ALA A 196 -0.45 -5.71 13.05
N GLU A 197 -1.20 -5.93 14.12
CA GLU A 197 -1.91 -4.87 14.84
C GLU A 197 -0.95 -3.89 15.53
N ALA A 198 0.16 -4.40 16.06
CA ALA A 198 1.19 -3.57 16.67
C ALA A 198 1.92 -2.72 15.61
N VAL A 199 2.24 -3.34 14.46
CA VAL A 199 2.83 -2.63 13.32
C VAL A 199 1.87 -1.56 12.80
N GLU A 200 0.59 -1.87 12.61
CA GLU A 200 -0.41 -0.90 12.14
C GLU A 200 -0.52 0.30 13.08
N ARG A 201 -0.54 0.04 14.40
CA ARG A 201 -0.55 1.11 15.41
C ARG A 201 0.69 1.99 15.30
N ALA A 202 1.87 1.40 15.18
CA ALA A 202 3.13 2.16 15.07
C ALA A 202 3.19 3.03 13.80
N LEU A 203 2.49 2.63 12.72
CA LEU A 203 2.43 3.41 11.48
C LEU A 203 1.34 4.49 11.50
N THR A 204 0.36 4.39 12.38
CA THR A 204 -0.74 5.37 12.52
C THR A 204 -0.49 6.41 13.62
N THR A 205 0.36 6.13 14.61
CA THR A 205 0.82 7.13 15.61
C THR A 205 2.06 7.89 15.15
N ASN A 206 2.41 8.98 15.84
CA ASN A 206 3.59 9.81 15.51
C ASN A 206 4.85 9.43 16.30
N ASP A 207 4.77 8.47 17.23
CA ASP A 207 5.86 8.11 18.15
C ASP A 207 7.19 7.84 17.42
N LEU A 208 7.15 7.16 16.26
CA LEU A 208 8.36 6.88 15.47
C LEU A 208 8.97 8.14 14.84
N LEU A 209 8.15 9.10 14.42
CA LEU A 209 8.64 10.37 13.85
C LEU A 209 9.20 11.27 14.95
N ASP A 210 8.59 11.27 16.13
CA ASP A 210 9.06 12.05 17.28
C ASP A 210 10.43 11.57 17.76
N GLU A 211 10.70 10.27 17.66
CA GLU A 211 11.99 9.64 18.00
C GLU A 211 12.95 9.49 16.80
N LYS A 212 12.65 10.10 15.64
CA LYS A 212 13.35 9.86 14.37
C LYS A 212 14.87 9.90 14.48
N ASP A 213 15.43 11.00 14.99
CA ASP A 213 16.88 11.20 15.02
C ASP A 213 17.58 10.18 15.93
N SER A 214 16.95 9.83 17.04
CA SER A 214 17.41 8.78 17.96
C SER A 214 17.43 7.42 17.25
N ILE A 215 16.35 7.08 16.54
CA ILE A 215 16.24 5.81 15.81
C ILE A 215 17.26 5.72 14.68
N LEU A 216 17.46 6.80 13.92
CA LEU A 216 18.44 6.85 12.83
C LEU A 216 19.88 6.70 13.35
N GLY A 217 20.15 7.14 14.58
CA GLY A 217 21.45 6.99 15.25
C GLY A 217 21.76 5.57 15.76
N ILE A 218 20.80 4.64 15.75
CA ILE A 218 21.02 3.26 16.23
C ILE A 218 22.08 2.57 15.36
N ALA A 219 23.14 2.09 16.00
CA ALA A 219 24.17 1.27 15.38
C ALA A 219 23.57 -0.07 14.95
N THR A 220 23.37 -0.25 13.65
CA THR A 220 22.78 -1.46 13.08
C THR A 220 23.87 -2.33 12.48
N VAL A 221 24.11 -3.51 13.05
CA VAL A 221 24.92 -4.55 12.41
C VAL A 221 24.06 -5.19 11.31
N SER A 222 24.59 -5.23 10.10
CA SER A 222 23.85 -5.68 8.93
C SER A 222 24.70 -6.61 8.07
N GLY A 223 24.10 -7.70 7.58
CA GLY A 223 24.77 -8.66 6.71
C GLY A 223 24.76 -10.06 7.30
N ALA A 224 24.62 -11.07 6.44
CA ALA A 224 24.81 -12.44 6.85
C ALA A 224 26.21 -12.57 7.45
N THR A 225 26.32 -13.05 8.68
CA THR A 225 27.57 -13.66 9.14
C THR A 225 27.84 -14.80 8.17
N CYS A 226 28.81 -14.60 7.26
CA CYS A 226 29.38 -15.69 6.48
C CYS A 226 29.94 -16.75 7.42
#